data_AF-J4K7E0-F1
#
_entry.id   AF-J4K7E0-F1
#
_cell.length_a   1.000
_cell.length_b   1.000
_cell.length_c   1.000
_cell.angle_alpha   90.00
_cell.angle_beta   90.00
_cell.angle_gamma   90.00
#
_symmetry.space_group_name_H-M   'P 1'
#
loop_
_entity.id
_entity.type
_entity.pdbx_description
1 polymer ?
#
loop_
_entity_poly.entity_id
_entity_poly.type
_entity_poly.pdbx_seq_one_letter_code
_entity_poly.pdbx_strand_id
1 'polypeptide(L)'
;MKKRFLLLLVIPMVLFGVMKAFAVNEPISGDYFVFDDQKEIEFSKGDAREIAKEIKLVSESSKEYDVVVNVKGDRKLAISPIEKMDEKVKIKDQSGYTVKNYDGNIYIQDEANLQKIASHIPNYGYVTTAQDSSAREKTNSSTSSKSEAGSTGDYSKTNIRTEGVDEADIVKTDGKYIYYVRNKSVSIVDANVSNLKKVSEIKNESNKKNIINIYADNKMLTVISKGYKKLSGGDSMSVTIVETYDLSDINNPKLLKSNEIDGNYIESRKKGNIIYLLTKNYFKIDFGYTKYKVDKNDDTRPPKNLKIESTGIDLSKIMYLPFTPSRHITSISSISQHSEGVTDNLSYMGDSGALYMSNDNVYMPSLRYSYSKGNEDEKTEIKKFAIENG
;
A
#
# COMPACT_ATOMS: atom_id res chain seq x y z
N MET A 1 -26.66 36.47 40.89
CA MET A 1 -27.82 36.70 40.00
C MET A 1 -27.33 36.75 38.55
N LYS A 2 -27.87 35.89 37.67
CA LYS A 2 -28.23 36.10 36.24
C LYS A 2 -27.27 36.98 35.39
N LYS A 3 -26.79 36.62 34.20
CA LYS A 3 -27.09 35.59 33.19
C LYS A 3 -25.95 35.64 32.13
N ARG A 4 -25.77 34.51 31.45
CA ARG A 4 -25.01 34.24 30.21
C ARG A 4 -25.07 35.37 29.15
N PHE A 5 -24.02 35.47 28.32
CA PHE A 5 -24.18 35.31 26.86
C PHE A 5 -22.90 34.76 26.22
N LEU A 6 -23.13 33.71 25.44
CA LEU A 6 -22.23 32.91 24.64
C LEU A 6 -22.28 33.47 23.21
N LEU A 7 -21.17 33.60 22.49
CA LEU A 7 -21.21 33.67 21.03
C LEU A 7 -20.25 32.61 20.47
N LEU A 8 -20.81 31.41 20.29
CA LEU A 8 -20.26 30.35 19.44
C LEU A 8 -20.39 30.83 17.99
N LEU A 9 -19.26 30.92 17.31
CA LEU A 9 -19.22 31.14 15.87
C LEU A 9 -19.59 29.82 15.20
N VAL A 10 -20.80 29.79 14.67
CA VAL A 10 -21.37 28.69 13.89
C VAL A 10 -20.65 28.66 12.54
N ILE A 11 -19.67 27.76 12.41
CA ILE A 11 -19.24 27.28 11.09
C ILE A 11 -20.23 26.16 10.74
N PRO A 12 -20.91 26.21 9.58
CA PRO A 12 -21.72 25.09 9.11
C PRO A 12 -20.76 23.98 8.68
N MET A 13 -20.29 23.21 9.66
CA MET A 13 -19.73 21.90 9.44
C MET A 13 -20.91 21.06 8.97
N VAL A 14 -21.09 20.98 7.65
CA VAL A 14 -21.89 19.92 7.04
C VAL A 14 -21.11 18.63 7.35
N LEU A 15 -21.29 18.13 8.57
CA LEU A 15 -21.15 16.72 8.84
C LEU A 15 -22.11 16.06 7.87
N PHE A 16 -21.58 15.51 6.78
CA PHE A 16 -22.09 14.22 6.34
C PHE A 16 -21.87 13.28 7.52
N GLY A 17 -22.80 13.32 8.47
CA GLY A 17 -23.08 12.20 9.32
C GLY A 17 -23.20 11.04 8.36
N VAL A 18 -22.27 10.11 8.47
CA VAL A 18 -22.36 8.81 7.85
C VAL A 18 -23.73 8.31 8.25
N MET A 19 -24.70 8.41 7.35
CA MET A 19 -25.85 7.54 7.41
C MET A 19 -25.21 6.17 7.23
N LYS A 20 -24.82 5.54 8.35
CA LYS A 20 -24.90 4.10 8.47
C LYS A 20 -26.37 3.82 8.18
N ALA A 21 -26.68 3.62 6.90
CA ALA A 21 -27.80 2.78 6.55
C ALA A 21 -27.59 1.55 7.45
N PHE A 22 -28.51 1.34 8.37
CA PHE A 22 -28.62 0.06 9.05
C PHE A 22 -28.81 -0.93 7.90
N ALA A 23 -27.71 -1.49 7.40
CA ALA A 23 -27.75 -2.58 6.47
C ALA A 23 -28.45 -3.67 7.25
N VAL A 24 -29.69 -3.91 6.87
CA VAL A 24 -30.54 -4.96 7.41
C VAL A 24 -29.73 -6.24 7.24
N ASN A 25 -29.15 -6.74 8.34
CA ASN A 25 -28.42 -8.00 8.43
C ASN A 25 -29.42 -9.18 8.39
N GLU A 26 -30.47 -9.08 7.57
CA GLU A 26 -31.38 -10.19 7.35
C GLU A 26 -30.83 -11.03 6.19
N PRO A 27 -30.66 -12.34 6.40
CA PRO A 27 -30.24 -13.23 5.33
C PRO A 27 -31.26 -13.20 4.20
N ILE A 28 -30.87 -12.69 3.03
CA ILE A 28 -31.71 -12.75 1.82
C ILE A 28 -31.72 -14.20 1.34
N SER A 29 -32.91 -14.79 1.22
CA SER A 29 -33.08 -16.11 0.63
C SER A 29 -33.08 -15.99 -0.91
N GLY A 30 -32.03 -16.51 -1.54
CA GLY A 30 -32.10 -17.24 -2.81
C GLY A 30 -32.39 -16.54 -4.16
N ASP A 31 -32.85 -15.30 -4.23
CA ASP A 31 -33.23 -14.73 -5.54
C ASP A 31 -32.12 -13.92 -6.20
N TYR A 32 -31.93 -12.67 -5.77
CA TYR A 32 -30.98 -11.73 -6.35
C TYR A 32 -30.57 -10.73 -5.27
N PHE A 33 -29.28 -10.43 -5.15
CA PHE A 33 -28.73 -9.51 -4.14
C PHE A 33 -27.83 -8.46 -4.78
N VAL A 34 -27.68 -7.32 -4.10
CA VAL A 34 -26.74 -6.27 -4.51
C VAL A 34 -25.33 -6.71 -4.13
N PHE A 35 -24.41 -6.70 -5.08
CA PHE A 35 -23.01 -7.10 -4.89
C PHE A 35 -22.06 -5.92 -5.16
N ASP A 36 -22.23 -4.90 -4.34
CA ASP A 36 -21.48 -3.64 -4.32
C ASP A 36 -20.32 -3.64 -3.33
N ASP A 37 -20.21 -4.69 -2.51
CA ASP A 37 -19.15 -4.92 -1.54
C ASP A 37 -19.08 -6.42 -1.20
N GLN A 38 -18.09 -6.81 -0.41
CA GLN A 38 -17.84 -8.17 0.03
C GLN A 38 -19.03 -8.77 0.76
N LYS A 39 -19.32 -10.05 0.48
CA LYS A 39 -20.41 -10.79 1.12
C LYS A 39 -19.93 -12.12 1.68
N GLU A 40 -20.54 -12.55 2.77
CA GLU A 40 -20.44 -13.93 3.25
C GLU A 40 -21.67 -14.70 2.75
N ILE A 41 -21.40 -15.85 2.17
CA ILE A 41 -22.38 -16.79 1.66
C ILE A 41 -22.38 -18.02 2.56
N GLU A 42 -23.53 -18.37 3.12
CA GLU A 42 -23.71 -19.60 3.87
C GLU A 42 -24.75 -20.49 3.17
N PHE A 43 -24.29 -21.63 2.65
CA PHE A 43 -25.11 -22.57 1.90
C PHE A 43 -25.92 -23.48 2.84
N SER A 44 -27.16 -23.79 2.45
CA SER A 44 -28.06 -24.71 3.14
C SER A 44 -27.73 -26.19 2.87
N LYS A 45 -26.94 -26.46 1.82
CA LYS A 45 -26.47 -27.78 1.36
C LYS A 45 -25.28 -27.62 0.41
N GLY A 46 -24.58 -28.70 0.13
CA GLY A 46 -23.40 -28.70 -0.76
C GLY A 46 -22.09 -28.40 -0.03
N ASP A 47 -20.98 -28.62 -0.73
CA ASP A 47 -19.63 -28.35 -0.25
C ASP A 47 -19.13 -27.03 -0.85
N ALA A 48 -18.87 -26.04 0.02
CA ALA A 48 -18.37 -24.73 -0.37
C ALA A 48 -17.03 -24.81 -1.12
N ARG A 49 -16.17 -25.80 -0.84
CA ARG A 49 -14.89 -25.99 -1.56
C ARG A 49 -15.11 -26.39 -3.00
N GLU A 50 -16.08 -27.25 -3.27
CA GLU A 50 -16.42 -27.65 -4.63
C GLU A 50 -17.12 -26.52 -5.38
N ILE A 51 -18.03 -25.81 -4.70
CA ILE A 51 -18.69 -24.63 -5.29
C ILE A 51 -17.68 -23.55 -5.64
N ALA A 52 -16.69 -23.28 -4.77
CA ALA A 52 -15.70 -22.22 -4.97
C ALA A 52 -14.88 -22.34 -6.26
N LYS A 53 -14.65 -23.57 -6.74
CA LYS A 53 -13.85 -23.83 -7.96
C LYS A 53 -14.49 -23.18 -9.19
N GLU A 54 -15.80 -23.33 -9.32
CA GLU A 54 -16.57 -22.94 -10.53
C GLU A 54 -17.59 -21.82 -10.25
N ILE A 55 -17.54 -21.19 -9.07
CA ILE A 55 -18.53 -20.17 -8.70
C ILE A 55 -18.48 -18.99 -9.68
N LYS A 56 -19.68 -18.67 -10.18
CA LYS A 56 -19.99 -17.50 -10.99
C LYS A 56 -21.21 -16.81 -10.41
N LEU A 57 -21.26 -15.49 -10.55
CA LEU A 57 -22.51 -14.76 -10.36
C LEU A 57 -23.18 -14.51 -11.71
N VAL A 58 -24.51 -14.46 -11.72
CA VAL A 58 -25.31 -14.14 -12.91
C VAL A 58 -26.30 -13.03 -12.57
N SER A 59 -26.38 -12.01 -13.42
CA SER A 59 -27.32 -10.89 -13.27
C SER A 59 -28.73 -11.22 -13.77
N GLU A 60 -29.65 -10.27 -13.59
CA GLU A 60 -31.03 -10.36 -14.10
C GLU A 60 -31.03 -10.39 -15.64
N SER A 61 -30.11 -9.66 -16.30
CA SER A 61 -29.88 -9.71 -17.75
C SER A 61 -29.05 -10.91 -18.23
N SER A 62 -28.80 -11.91 -17.37
CA SER A 62 -28.01 -13.11 -17.70
C SER A 62 -26.53 -12.85 -17.99
N LYS A 63 -25.97 -11.70 -17.59
CA LYS A 63 -24.52 -11.46 -17.65
C LYS A 63 -23.83 -12.23 -16.52
N GLU A 64 -22.75 -12.93 -16.86
CA GLU A 64 -21.93 -13.67 -15.89
C GLU A 64 -20.75 -12.85 -15.38
N TYR A 65 -20.41 -13.04 -14.11
CA TYR A 65 -19.35 -12.34 -13.42
C TYR A 65 -18.44 -13.30 -12.64
N ASP A 66 -17.14 -13.03 -12.71
CA ASP A 66 -16.15 -13.62 -11.82
C ASP A 66 -16.13 -12.94 -10.45
N VAL A 67 -15.73 -13.70 -9.44
CA VAL A 67 -15.57 -13.22 -8.06
C VAL A 67 -14.31 -13.80 -7.45
N VAL A 68 -13.69 -13.04 -6.54
CA VAL A 68 -12.65 -13.57 -5.66
C VAL A 68 -13.33 -14.32 -4.53
N VAL A 69 -12.83 -15.50 -4.20
CA VAL A 69 -13.49 -16.42 -3.26
C VAL A 69 -12.52 -16.80 -2.16
N ASN A 70 -12.92 -16.66 -0.91
CA ASN A 70 -12.25 -17.29 0.21
C ASN A 70 -13.13 -18.38 0.80
N VAL A 71 -12.64 -19.61 0.81
CA VAL A 71 -13.30 -20.69 1.55
C VAL A 71 -13.13 -20.44 3.05
N LYS A 72 -14.24 -20.29 3.78
CA LYS A 72 -14.27 -19.99 5.22
C LYS A 72 -14.70 -21.19 6.07
N GLY A 73 -15.19 -22.25 5.45
CA GLY A 73 -15.60 -23.50 6.08
C GLY A 73 -16.33 -24.38 5.08
N ASP A 74 -16.82 -25.54 5.52
CA ASP A 74 -17.42 -26.55 4.63
C ASP A 74 -18.68 -26.03 3.90
N ARG A 75 -19.32 -24.98 4.43
CA ARG A 75 -20.56 -24.40 3.88
C ARG A 75 -20.52 -22.88 3.76
N LYS A 76 -19.34 -22.27 3.95
CA LYS A 76 -19.18 -20.82 4.02
C LYS A 76 -18.13 -20.33 3.05
N LEU A 77 -18.51 -19.35 2.24
CA LEU A 77 -17.62 -18.57 1.39
C LEU A 77 -17.67 -17.11 1.80
N ALA A 78 -16.55 -16.42 1.69
CA ALA A 78 -16.55 -14.97 1.59
C ALA A 78 -16.17 -14.61 0.15
N ILE A 79 -16.93 -13.72 -0.49
CA ILE A 79 -16.73 -13.34 -1.89
C ILE A 79 -16.50 -11.83 -2.01
N SER A 80 -15.63 -11.43 -2.93
CA SER A 80 -15.34 -10.03 -3.22
C SER A 80 -15.52 -9.73 -4.71
N PRO A 81 -16.12 -8.59 -5.08
CA PRO A 81 -16.31 -8.22 -6.47
C PRO A 81 -14.99 -7.83 -7.13
N ILE A 82 -14.84 -8.21 -8.40
CA ILE A 82 -13.69 -7.86 -9.25
C ILE A 82 -13.99 -6.63 -10.11
N GLU A 83 -15.20 -6.60 -10.69
CA GLU A 83 -15.70 -5.48 -11.49
C GLU A 83 -17.03 -4.95 -10.90
N LYS A 84 -17.39 -3.72 -11.27
CA LYS A 84 -18.64 -3.11 -10.83
C LYS A 84 -19.83 -3.80 -11.49
N MET A 85 -20.89 -4.01 -10.71
CA MET A 85 -22.16 -4.57 -11.18
C MET A 85 -23.24 -3.49 -11.06
N ASP A 86 -24.01 -3.27 -12.13
CA ASP A 86 -25.12 -2.30 -12.14
C ASP A 86 -26.48 -2.97 -11.89
N GLU A 87 -26.51 -4.30 -11.83
CA GLU A 87 -27.71 -5.10 -11.57
C GLU A 87 -27.50 -5.97 -10.34
N LYS A 88 -28.62 -6.42 -9.74
CA LYS A 88 -28.55 -7.47 -8.73
C LYS A 88 -28.10 -8.77 -9.38
N VAL A 89 -27.45 -9.61 -8.59
CA VAL A 89 -26.88 -10.88 -9.03
C VAL A 89 -27.29 -12.01 -8.11
N LYS A 90 -27.15 -13.23 -8.61
CA LYS A 90 -27.31 -14.47 -7.84
C LYS A 90 -26.17 -15.42 -8.13
N ILE A 91 -25.96 -16.39 -7.26
CA ILE A 91 -24.99 -17.45 -7.51
C ILE A 91 -25.54 -18.37 -8.60
N LYS A 92 -24.81 -18.47 -9.71
CA LYS A 92 -25.21 -19.27 -10.87
C LYS A 92 -25.32 -20.75 -10.46
N ASP A 93 -26.40 -21.41 -10.90
CA ASP A 93 -26.68 -22.83 -10.67
C ASP A 93 -26.67 -23.27 -9.19
N GLN A 94 -26.84 -22.32 -8.27
CA GLN A 94 -26.93 -22.59 -6.83
C GLN A 94 -28.25 -22.09 -6.26
N SER A 95 -28.76 -22.80 -5.26
CA SER A 95 -29.98 -22.46 -4.52
C SER A 95 -29.82 -22.82 -3.05
N GLY A 96 -30.63 -22.20 -2.19
CA GLY A 96 -30.56 -22.45 -0.75
C GLY A 96 -29.25 -21.93 -0.16
N TYR A 97 -29.08 -20.61 -0.15
CA TYR A 97 -28.00 -19.95 0.54
C TYR A 97 -28.51 -18.64 1.13
N THR A 98 -27.77 -18.15 2.12
CA THR A 98 -27.98 -16.85 2.72
C THR A 98 -26.82 -15.94 2.34
N VAL A 99 -27.11 -14.65 2.22
CA VAL A 99 -26.13 -13.61 1.88
C VAL A 99 -26.16 -12.56 2.98
N LYS A 100 -24.99 -12.20 3.50
CA LYS A 100 -24.81 -11.07 4.42
C LYS A 100 -23.56 -10.29 4.06
N ASN A 101 -23.45 -9.05 4.54
CA ASN A 101 -22.22 -8.28 4.40
C ASN A 101 -21.07 -8.98 5.14
N TYR A 102 -19.86 -8.88 4.58
CA TYR A 102 -18.66 -9.42 5.18
C TYR A 102 -17.65 -8.31 5.43
N ASP A 103 -17.39 -8.03 6.70
CA ASP A 103 -16.47 -6.98 7.14
C ASP A 103 -15.02 -7.50 7.32
N GLY A 104 -14.78 -8.78 7.03
CA GLY A 104 -13.45 -9.39 7.17
C GLY A 104 -12.56 -9.13 5.96
N ASN A 105 -11.29 -9.50 6.08
CA ASN A 105 -10.37 -9.44 4.95
C ASN A 105 -10.62 -10.60 3.97
N ILE A 106 -10.48 -10.29 2.69
CA ILE A 106 -10.37 -11.26 1.60
C ILE A 106 -8.92 -11.29 1.15
N TYR A 107 -8.40 -12.49 0.94
CA TYR A 107 -7.06 -12.72 0.43
C TYR A 107 -7.14 -13.28 -0.98
N ILE A 108 -6.06 -13.17 -1.75
CA ILE A 108 -5.96 -13.89 -3.03
C ILE A 108 -6.12 -15.39 -2.77
N GLN A 109 -5.61 -15.91 -1.65
CA GLN A 109 -5.77 -17.30 -1.18
C GLN A 109 -5.08 -18.35 -2.04
N ASP A 110 -5.27 -18.33 -3.36
CA ASP A 110 -4.78 -19.33 -4.29
C ASP A 110 -4.61 -18.81 -5.73
N GLU A 111 -4.05 -19.65 -6.59
CA GLU A 111 -3.81 -19.31 -8.00
C GLU A 111 -5.11 -19.18 -8.81
N ALA A 112 -6.20 -19.85 -8.43
CA ALA A 112 -7.45 -19.77 -9.15
C ALA A 112 -8.07 -18.37 -9.04
N ASN A 113 -8.05 -17.80 -7.83
CA ASN A 113 -8.40 -16.40 -7.62
C ASN A 113 -7.45 -15.46 -8.34
N LEU A 114 -6.13 -15.71 -8.29
CA LEU A 114 -5.16 -14.88 -8.99
C LEU A 114 -5.43 -14.85 -10.51
N GLN A 115 -5.78 -15.98 -11.12
CA GLN A 115 -6.17 -16.07 -12.53
C GLN A 115 -7.45 -15.29 -12.83
N LYS A 116 -8.50 -15.46 -12.01
CA LYS A 116 -9.75 -14.68 -12.13
C LYS A 116 -9.45 -13.19 -12.07
N ILE A 117 -8.68 -12.73 -11.09
CA ILE A 117 -8.31 -11.32 -10.95
C ILE A 117 -7.49 -10.84 -12.16
N ALA A 118 -6.47 -11.61 -12.58
CA ALA A 118 -5.57 -11.24 -13.66
C ALA A 118 -6.30 -11.07 -15.01
N SER A 119 -7.32 -11.89 -15.28
CA SER A 119 -8.16 -11.76 -16.47
C SER A 119 -9.02 -10.48 -16.52
N HIS A 120 -9.13 -9.76 -15.40
CA HIS A 120 -9.84 -8.49 -15.27
C HIS A 120 -8.90 -7.29 -15.14
N ILE A 121 -7.58 -7.50 -15.24
CA ILE A 121 -6.64 -6.38 -15.29
C ILE A 121 -6.81 -5.66 -16.63
N PRO A 122 -7.03 -4.34 -16.64
CA PRO A 122 -7.20 -3.58 -17.87
C PRO A 122 -5.97 -3.71 -18.79
N ASN A 123 -6.19 -3.89 -20.10
CA ASN A 123 -5.12 -3.90 -21.09
C ASN A 123 -4.46 -2.51 -21.21
N TYR A 124 -3.14 -2.50 -21.50
CA TYR A 124 -2.33 -1.28 -21.63
C TYR A 124 -3.02 -0.25 -22.54
N GLY A 125 -3.48 0.84 -21.92
CA GLY A 125 -4.31 1.88 -22.53
C GLY A 125 -5.36 2.43 -21.57
N TYR A 126 -5.79 1.61 -20.61
CA TYR A 126 -6.67 1.97 -19.50
C TYR A 126 -6.03 1.59 -18.18
N VAL A 127 -4.81 2.06 -17.92
CA VAL A 127 -4.18 1.79 -16.63
C VAL A 127 -5.03 2.50 -15.58
N THR A 128 -5.70 1.76 -14.70
CA THR A 128 -6.07 2.24 -13.36
C THR A 128 -4.78 2.36 -12.53
N THR A 129 -3.80 3.08 -13.06
CA THR A 129 -2.80 3.68 -12.22
C THR A 129 -3.58 4.77 -11.53
N ALA A 130 -3.70 4.71 -10.20
CA ALA A 130 -3.41 5.94 -9.48
C ALA A 130 -2.09 6.41 -10.10
N GLN A 131 -2.14 7.39 -11.01
CA GLN A 131 -0.91 7.98 -11.50
C GLN A 131 -0.13 8.30 -10.25
N ASP A 132 1.14 7.90 -10.27
CA ASP A 132 2.12 8.26 -9.27
C ASP A 132 2.11 9.79 -9.18
N SER A 133 1.19 10.31 -8.37
CA SER A 133 1.39 11.52 -7.61
C SER A 133 2.34 11.12 -6.48
N SER A 134 3.47 10.48 -6.81
CA SER A 134 4.70 10.95 -6.21
C SER A 134 4.66 12.43 -6.52
N ALA A 135 4.31 13.20 -5.50
CA ALA A 135 4.49 14.61 -5.55
C ALA A 135 5.99 14.79 -5.81
N ARG A 136 6.35 14.94 -7.09
CA ARG A 136 7.26 16.00 -7.46
C ARG A 136 6.55 17.27 -7.02
N GLU A 137 6.59 17.53 -5.72
CA GLU A 137 6.70 18.88 -5.23
C GLU A 137 7.96 19.42 -5.91
N LYS A 138 7.77 20.05 -7.07
CA LYS A 138 8.56 21.22 -7.41
C LYS A 138 8.20 22.25 -6.35
N THR A 139 8.83 22.17 -5.19
CA THR A 139 8.95 23.31 -4.27
C THR A 139 9.87 24.33 -4.91
N ASN A 140 9.36 25.04 -5.92
CA ASN A 140 9.80 26.38 -6.21
C ASN A 140 9.16 27.31 -5.17
N SER A 141 9.69 27.30 -3.95
CA SER A 141 9.51 28.39 -2.99
C SER A 141 10.88 28.98 -2.66
N SER A 142 11.52 29.58 -3.66
CA SER A 142 12.52 30.61 -3.41
C SER A 142 11.80 31.86 -2.90
N THR A 143 11.47 31.86 -1.62
CA THR A 143 11.28 33.10 -0.86
C THR A 143 12.14 32.96 0.37
N SER A 144 13.34 33.50 0.27
CA SER A 144 14.29 33.63 1.36
C SER A 144 13.69 34.53 2.44
N SER A 145 12.98 33.94 3.40
CA SER A 145 12.75 34.58 4.68
C SER A 145 14.03 34.45 5.48
N LYS A 146 14.76 35.57 5.61
CA LYS A 146 15.95 35.72 6.44
C LYS A 146 15.53 35.53 7.90
N SER A 147 15.69 34.33 8.45
CA SER A 147 15.54 34.09 9.88
C SER A 147 16.78 34.62 10.59
N GLU A 148 16.61 35.65 11.40
CA GLU A 148 17.65 36.12 12.32
C GLU A 148 18.03 34.97 13.26
N ALA A 149 19.33 34.65 13.30
CA ALA A 149 19.91 33.70 14.22
C ALA A 149 19.89 34.28 15.64
N GLY A 150 18.75 34.14 16.32
CA GLY A 150 18.66 34.27 17.76
C GLY A 150 19.29 33.06 18.43
N SER A 151 20.25 33.29 19.33
CA SER A 151 20.94 32.24 20.07
C SER A 151 19.99 31.52 21.03
N THR A 152 19.62 30.28 20.72
CA THR A 152 19.45 29.15 21.65
C THR A 152 19.11 27.89 20.86
N GLY A 153 20.00 26.90 20.85
CA GLY A 153 19.77 25.44 20.86
C GLY A 153 18.81 24.73 19.88
N ASP A 154 17.93 25.40 19.16
CA ASP A 154 16.86 24.79 18.39
C ASP A 154 17.27 24.60 16.92
N TYR A 155 17.12 23.38 16.43
CA TYR A 155 17.34 23.01 15.03
C TYR A 155 16.02 22.60 14.37
N SER A 156 15.90 22.82 13.06
CA SER A 156 14.72 22.41 12.31
C SER A 156 14.72 20.90 12.08
N LYS A 157 13.56 20.27 12.33
CA LYS A 157 13.29 18.90 11.87
C LYS A 157 12.76 19.00 10.43
N THR A 158 13.21 18.10 9.55
CA THR A 158 13.14 18.33 8.10
C THR A 158 11.75 18.19 7.49
N ASN A 159 10.85 17.39 8.07
CA ASN A 159 9.43 17.38 7.69
C ASN A 159 8.63 16.55 8.71
N ILE A 160 7.87 17.18 9.61
CA ILE A 160 6.99 16.45 10.53
C ILE A 160 5.56 16.87 10.23
N ARG A 161 4.83 16.01 9.52
CA ARG A 161 3.39 16.19 9.28
C ARG A 161 2.54 15.78 10.49
N THR A 162 3.05 14.86 11.31
CA THR A 162 2.40 14.37 12.52
C THR A 162 3.42 14.26 13.65
N GLU A 163 3.12 14.85 14.80
CA GLU A 163 3.97 14.75 15.99
C GLU A 163 4.26 13.29 16.37
N GLY A 164 5.54 12.98 16.60
CA GLY A 164 6.01 11.63 16.92
C GLY A 164 6.27 10.73 15.71
N VAL A 165 5.97 11.19 14.48
CA VAL A 165 6.22 10.47 13.24
C VAL A 165 7.24 11.24 12.38
N ASP A 166 8.39 10.63 12.12
CA ASP A 166 9.45 11.18 11.28
C ASP A 166 9.36 10.67 9.84
N GLU A 167 9.83 11.48 8.90
CA GLU A 167 9.93 11.16 7.47
C GLU A 167 11.39 10.92 7.07
N ALA A 168 11.60 9.92 6.21
CA ALA A 168 12.92 9.66 5.65
C ALA A 168 13.30 10.76 4.67
N ASP A 169 14.57 11.15 4.66
CA ASP A 169 15.09 12.17 3.75
C ASP A 169 16.53 11.84 3.39
N ILE A 170 17.10 12.50 2.39
CA ILE A 170 18.54 12.42 2.05
C ILE A 170 19.39 13.32 2.95
N VAL A 171 18.79 14.24 3.72
CA VAL A 171 19.47 15.08 4.71
C VAL A 171 18.72 15.02 6.04
N LYS A 172 19.41 14.73 7.14
CA LYS A 172 18.89 14.77 8.50
C LYS A 172 19.88 15.47 9.43
N THR A 173 19.41 15.90 10.59
CA THR A 173 20.26 16.53 11.61
C THR A 173 19.75 16.19 13.01
N ASP A 174 20.67 16.03 13.95
CA ASP A 174 20.38 15.89 15.39
C ASP A 174 20.70 17.20 16.16
N GLY A 175 20.96 18.29 15.44
CA GLY A 175 21.37 19.59 15.96
C GLY A 175 22.87 19.73 16.15
N LYS A 176 23.61 18.63 16.30
CA LYS A 176 25.07 18.62 16.44
C LYS A 176 25.77 18.20 15.15
N TYR A 177 25.17 17.28 14.40
CA TYR A 177 25.70 16.76 13.15
C TYR A 177 24.65 16.83 12.05
N ILE A 178 25.11 17.11 10.83
CA ILE A 178 24.34 16.97 9.60
C ILE A 178 24.73 15.64 8.96
N TYR A 179 23.72 14.82 8.69
CA TYR A 179 23.82 13.56 7.99
C TYR A 179 23.27 13.76 6.59
N TYR A 180 24.04 13.46 5.56
CA TYR A 180 23.50 13.57 4.21
C TYR A 180 24.04 12.52 3.24
N VAL A 181 23.17 12.10 2.33
CA VAL A 181 23.50 11.16 1.26
C VAL A 181 24.19 11.91 0.12
N ARG A 182 25.41 11.50 -0.24
CA ARG A 182 26.15 12.02 -1.40
C ARG A 182 27.13 10.97 -1.92
N ASN A 183 27.30 10.88 -3.24
CA ASN A 183 28.31 10.02 -3.88
C ASN A 183 28.28 8.55 -3.43
N LYS A 184 27.09 7.96 -3.30
CA LYS A 184 26.87 6.60 -2.75
C LYS A 184 27.25 6.44 -1.26
N SER A 185 27.52 7.51 -0.52
CA SER A 185 27.87 7.45 0.89
C SER A 185 26.88 8.26 1.73
N VAL A 186 26.87 8.03 3.04
CA VAL A 186 26.36 9.00 4.02
C VAL A 186 27.54 9.74 4.63
N SER A 187 27.59 11.05 4.40
CA SER A 187 28.57 11.93 5.04
C SER A 187 28.00 12.47 6.35
N ILE A 188 28.85 12.51 7.39
CA ILE A 188 28.52 13.07 8.70
C ILE A 188 29.40 14.31 8.90
N VAL A 189 28.77 15.47 9.09
CA VAL A 189 29.43 16.76 9.20
C VAL A 189 29.06 17.41 10.52
N ASP A 190 30.03 18.00 11.21
CA ASP A 190 29.78 18.84 12.38
C ASP A 190 28.95 20.06 11.96
N ALA A 191 27.79 20.25 12.62
CA ALA A 191 26.85 21.31 12.29
C ALA A 191 27.28 22.71 12.78
N ASN A 192 28.44 22.82 13.45
CA ASN A 192 29.00 24.11 13.84
C ASN A 192 29.30 24.98 12.61
N VAL A 193 28.44 25.96 12.37
CA VAL A 193 28.50 26.87 11.22
C VAL A 193 29.84 27.60 11.11
N SER A 194 30.50 27.87 12.24
CA SER A 194 31.82 28.53 12.24
C SER A 194 32.96 27.62 11.77
N ASN A 195 32.76 26.30 11.79
CA ASN A 195 33.77 25.29 11.47
C ASN A 195 33.14 24.00 10.91
N LEU A 196 32.39 24.12 9.83
CA LEU A 196 31.78 22.97 9.15
C LEU A 196 32.86 22.00 8.69
N LYS A 197 32.87 20.80 9.27
CA LYS A 197 33.89 19.79 9.01
C LYS A 197 33.29 18.40 8.89
N LYS A 198 33.69 17.65 7.86
CA LYS A 198 33.38 16.22 7.77
C LYS A 198 34.05 15.47 8.92
N VAL A 199 33.24 14.78 9.71
CA VAL A 199 33.64 13.98 10.86
C VAL A 199 33.94 12.56 10.45
N SER A 200 33.00 11.94 9.73
CA SER A 200 33.13 10.57 9.24
C SER A 200 32.25 10.35 8.01
N GLU A 201 32.35 9.15 7.43
CA GLU A 201 31.62 8.78 6.21
C GLU A 201 31.33 7.28 6.23
N ILE A 202 30.07 6.92 5.96
CA ILE A 202 29.65 5.55 5.73
C ILE A 202 29.59 5.34 4.22
N LYS A 203 30.55 4.58 3.69
CA LYS A 203 30.66 4.32 2.26
C LYS A 203 29.85 3.10 1.86
N ASN A 204 29.09 3.21 0.77
CA ASN A 204 28.56 2.04 0.10
C ASN A 204 29.59 1.50 -0.90
N GLU A 205 30.34 0.49 -0.47
CA GLU A 205 31.32 -0.20 -1.30
C GLU A 205 30.68 -1.20 -2.30
N SER A 206 29.35 -1.38 -2.25
CA SER A 206 28.63 -2.32 -3.11
C SER A 206 28.04 -1.64 -4.35
N ASN A 207 28.25 -2.26 -5.51
CA ASN A 207 27.56 -1.88 -6.75
C ASN A 207 26.14 -2.47 -6.86
N LYS A 208 25.70 -3.25 -5.86
CA LYS A 208 24.39 -3.93 -5.88
C LYS A 208 23.27 -3.11 -5.24
N LYS A 209 23.60 -2.00 -4.58
CA LYS A 209 22.64 -1.14 -3.89
C LYS A 209 22.99 0.35 -4.07
N ASN A 210 22.00 1.20 -3.89
CA ASN A 210 22.10 2.65 -3.95
C ASN A 210 21.33 3.26 -2.78
N ILE A 211 22.01 4.09 -1.97
CA ILE A 211 21.40 4.76 -0.82
C ILE A 211 20.43 5.83 -1.31
N ILE A 212 19.20 5.82 -0.79
CA ILE A 212 18.13 6.71 -1.23
C ILE A 212 17.56 7.58 -0.11
N ASN A 213 17.58 7.13 1.14
CA ASN A 213 16.99 7.84 2.28
C ASN A 213 17.69 7.45 3.58
N ILE A 214 17.57 8.31 4.59
CA ILE A 214 18.11 8.12 5.92
C ILE A 214 17.14 8.59 7.02
N TYR A 215 17.32 8.02 8.22
CA TYR A 215 16.84 8.55 9.50
C TYR A 215 18.03 8.71 10.44
N ALA A 216 18.08 9.78 11.23
CA ALA A 216 19.14 10.00 12.20
C ALA A 216 18.56 10.55 13.51
N ASP A 217 18.63 9.76 14.57
CA ASP A 217 18.17 10.12 15.92
C ASP A 217 18.71 9.15 16.97
N ASN A 218 18.71 9.53 18.24
CA ASN A 218 19.05 8.64 19.38
C ASN A 218 20.38 7.88 19.22
N LYS A 219 21.40 8.54 18.63
CA LYS A 219 22.71 7.94 18.29
C LYS A 219 22.61 6.73 17.33
N MET A 220 21.57 6.69 16.51
CA MET A 220 21.41 5.71 15.45
C MET A 220 21.26 6.41 14.10
N LEU A 221 21.82 5.80 13.07
CA LEU A 221 21.54 6.15 11.68
C LEU A 221 20.90 4.93 11.01
N THR A 222 19.70 5.09 10.48
CA THR A 222 19.15 4.12 9.54
C THR A 222 19.38 4.59 8.11
N VAL A 223 19.94 3.72 7.28
CA VAL A 223 20.23 3.94 5.87
C VAL A 223 19.35 3.01 5.04
N ILE A 224 18.57 3.60 4.15
CA ILE A 224 17.67 2.88 3.25
C ILE A 224 18.26 2.93 1.84
N SER A 225 18.37 1.76 1.22
CA SER A 225 18.93 1.60 -0.12
C SER A 225 17.99 0.82 -1.04
N LYS A 226 17.92 1.21 -2.32
CA LYS A 226 17.37 0.35 -3.37
C LYS A 226 18.46 -0.60 -3.85
N GLY A 227 18.14 -1.86 -4.03
CA GLY A 227 19.08 -2.87 -4.51
C GLY A 227 18.41 -3.94 -5.36
N TYR A 228 19.22 -4.91 -5.78
CA TYR A 228 18.75 -6.06 -6.53
C TYR A 228 19.33 -7.35 -5.97
N LYS A 229 18.47 -8.36 -5.83
CA LYS A 229 18.84 -9.73 -5.49
C LYS A 229 18.79 -10.58 -6.75
N LYS A 230 19.87 -11.31 -7.02
CA LYS A 230 19.90 -12.29 -8.11
C LYS A 230 19.15 -13.54 -7.68
N LEU A 231 18.27 -14.01 -8.54
CA LEU A 231 17.53 -15.26 -8.40
C LEU A 231 18.25 -16.38 -9.15
N SER A 232 17.94 -17.62 -8.75
CA SER A 232 18.31 -18.80 -9.53
C SER A 232 17.70 -18.70 -10.93
N GLY A 233 18.50 -18.95 -11.97
CA GLY A 233 18.07 -18.80 -13.38
C GLY A 233 18.46 -17.47 -14.05
N GLY A 234 19.17 -16.58 -13.35
CA GLY A 234 19.72 -15.35 -13.94
C GLY A 234 18.81 -14.11 -13.84
N ASP A 235 17.58 -14.31 -13.37
CA ASP A 235 16.65 -13.22 -13.06
C ASP A 235 17.13 -12.37 -11.88
N SER A 236 16.63 -11.14 -11.81
CA SER A 236 16.89 -10.22 -10.70
C SER A 236 15.57 -9.70 -10.15
N MET A 237 15.45 -9.64 -8.83
CA MET A 237 14.33 -8.98 -8.16
C MET A 237 14.81 -7.72 -7.45
N SER A 238 13.98 -6.68 -7.47
CA SER A 238 14.23 -5.49 -6.67
C SER A 238 14.07 -5.81 -5.19
N VAL A 239 15.00 -5.29 -4.39
CA VAL A 239 14.93 -5.35 -2.92
C VAL A 239 15.20 -3.97 -2.34
N THR A 240 14.68 -3.74 -1.15
CA THR A 240 14.99 -2.59 -0.32
C THR A 240 15.83 -3.05 0.86
N ILE A 241 17.00 -2.42 1.04
CA ILE A 241 17.92 -2.78 2.11
C ILE A 241 17.85 -1.69 3.18
N VAL A 242 17.61 -2.09 4.43
CA VAL A 242 17.53 -1.20 5.59
C VAL A 242 18.65 -1.54 6.56
N GLU A 243 19.65 -0.68 6.64
CA GLU A 243 20.82 -0.84 7.52
C GLU A 243 20.72 0.10 8.70
N THR A 244 21.06 -0.38 9.91
CA THR A 244 21.11 0.47 11.11
C THR A 244 22.54 0.52 11.62
N TYR A 245 23.04 1.73 11.89
CA TYR A 245 24.38 2.01 12.40
C TYR A 245 24.31 2.64 13.79
N ASP A 246 25.20 2.22 14.68
CA ASP A 246 25.48 2.89 15.96
C ASP A 246 26.39 4.10 15.73
N LEU A 247 25.98 5.25 16.25
CA LEU A 247 26.70 6.53 16.21
C LEU A 247 27.27 6.95 17.57
N SER A 248 27.34 6.04 18.54
CA SER A 248 27.91 6.33 19.87
C SER A 248 29.36 6.82 19.79
N ASP A 249 30.12 6.32 18.81
CA ASP A 249 31.37 6.94 18.34
C ASP A 249 31.16 7.52 16.95
N ILE A 250 30.93 8.84 16.88
CA ILE A 250 30.63 9.53 15.63
C ILE A 250 31.77 9.48 14.61
N ASN A 251 33.01 9.27 15.05
CA ASN A 251 34.17 9.16 14.15
C ASN A 251 34.24 7.78 13.49
N ASN A 252 33.57 6.78 14.08
CA ASN A 252 33.58 5.41 13.61
C ASN A 252 32.19 4.76 13.73
N PRO A 253 31.21 5.17 12.88
CA PRO A 253 29.90 4.55 12.85
C PRO A 253 29.97 3.04 12.61
N LYS A 254 29.24 2.25 13.40
CA LYS A 254 29.29 0.78 13.32
C LYS A 254 27.98 0.21 12.79
N LEU A 255 28.03 -0.55 11.71
CA LEU A 255 26.87 -1.30 11.23
C LEU A 255 26.44 -2.30 12.32
N LEU A 256 25.21 -2.16 12.80
CA LEU A 256 24.61 -3.11 13.73
C LEU A 256 23.91 -4.25 13.00
N LYS A 257 23.18 -3.92 11.93
CA LYS A 257 22.34 -4.88 11.20
C LYS A 257 21.91 -4.41 9.82
N SER A 258 21.47 -5.36 9.01
CA SER A 258 20.98 -5.14 7.64
C SER A 258 19.79 -6.04 7.35
N ASN A 259 18.63 -5.44 7.07
CA ASN A 259 17.43 -6.15 6.63
C ASN A 259 17.27 -6.02 5.11
N GLU A 260 17.08 -7.14 4.41
CA GLU A 260 16.70 -7.16 2.99
C GLU A 260 15.19 -7.42 2.89
N ILE A 261 14.47 -6.49 2.27
CA ILE A 261 13.02 -6.49 2.14
C ILE A 261 12.66 -6.60 0.67
N ASP A 262 11.75 -7.51 0.33
CA ASP A 262 11.33 -7.71 -1.04
C ASP A 262 10.59 -6.47 -1.60
N GLY A 263 10.88 -6.13 -2.85
CA GLY A 263 10.24 -5.04 -3.59
C GLY A 263 11.01 -3.72 -3.59
N ASN A 264 10.52 -2.81 -4.42
CA ASN A 264 11.08 -1.46 -4.59
C ASN A 264 10.58 -0.53 -3.50
N TYR A 265 11.47 0.26 -2.90
CA TYR A 265 11.10 1.32 -1.97
C TYR A 265 10.13 2.32 -2.61
N ILE A 266 9.03 2.60 -1.90
CA ILE A 266 8.09 3.69 -2.20
C ILE A 266 8.37 4.85 -1.23
N GLU A 267 8.10 4.62 0.05
CA GLU A 267 8.19 5.63 1.10
C GLU A 267 8.37 4.93 2.47
N SER A 268 8.68 5.69 3.51
CA SER A 268 8.69 5.16 4.87
C SER A 268 8.33 6.23 5.88
N ARG A 269 7.90 5.79 7.05
CA ARG A 269 7.67 6.62 8.22
C ARG A 269 8.29 5.96 9.43
N LYS A 270 8.76 6.75 10.38
CA LYS A 270 9.35 6.24 11.63
C LYS A 270 8.57 6.74 12.83
N LYS A 271 8.15 5.85 13.72
CA LYS A 271 7.55 6.18 15.02
C LYS A 271 8.35 5.49 16.13
N GLY A 272 8.88 6.28 17.07
CA GLY A 272 9.81 5.75 18.08
C GLY A 272 11.02 5.10 17.41
N ASN A 273 11.18 3.78 17.61
CA ASN A 273 12.27 2.99 17.03
C ASN A 273 11.82 2.06 15.90
N ILE A 274 10.58 2.20 15.42
CA ILE A 274 9.99 1.35 14.39
C ILE A 274 9.86 2.14 13.10
N ILE A 275 10.34 1.55 12.01
CA ILE A 275 10.24 2.05 10.66
C ILE A 275 9.13 1.27 9.95
N TYR A 276 8.11 1.99 9.53
CA TYR A 276 7.04 1.51 8.66
C TYR A 276 7.49 1.74 7.23
N LEU A 277 7.93 0.67 6.57
CA LEU A 277 8.49 0.70 5.24
C LEU A 277 7.44 0.25 4.21
N LEU A 278 7.18 1.08 3.21
CA LEU A 278 6.35 0.71 2.07
C LEU A 278 7.23 0.24 0.90
N THR A 279 6.97 -0.98 0.44
CA THR A 279 7.57 -1.52 -0.79
C THR A 279 6.51 -1.90 -1.81
N LYS A 280 6.91 -1.83 -3.09
CA LYS A 280 6.09 -2.25 -4.23
C LYS A 280 6.76 -3.41 -4.97
N ASN A 281 5.99 -4.45 -5.22
CA ASN A 281 6.34 -5.55 -6.12
C ASN A 281 5.22 -5.76 -7.16
N TYR A 282 5.39 -6.72 -8.04
CA TYR A 282 4.36 -7.07 -9.02
C TYR A 282 4.37 -8.56 -9.38
N PHE A 283 3.21 -9.11 -9.67
CA PHE A 283 3.08 -10.39 -10.35
C PHE A 283 3.61 -10.25 -11.78
N LYS A 284 4.49 -11.17 -12.19
CA LYS A 284 4.87 -11.30 -13.60
C LYS A 284 3.73 -12.03 -14.31
N ILE A 285 3.05 -11.31 -15.20
CA ILE A 285 1.94 -11.83 -15.98
C ILE A 285 2.33 -11.73 -17.45
N ASP A 286 2.34 -12.87 -18.13
CA ASP A 286 2.46 -12.94 -19.58
C ASP A 286 1.06 -12.83 -20.19
N PHE A 287 0.78 -11.65 -20.75
CA PHE A 287 -0.48 -11.37 -21.44
C PHE A 287 -0.51 -11.93 -22.87
N GLY A 288 0.55 -12.61 -23.33
CA GLY A 288 0.56 -13.30 -24.60
C GLY A 288 0.43 -12.36 -25.80
N TYR A 289 1.08 -11.19 -25.75
CA TYR A 289 1.05 -10.18 -26.82
C TYR A 289 1.60 -10.76 -28.13
N THR A 290 0.73 -11.41 -28.89
CA THR A 290 0.92 -11.57 -30.31
C THR A 290 0.63 -10.22 -30.95
N LYS A 291 1.51 -9.74 -31.84
CA LYS A 291 1.30 -8.52 -32.64
C LYS A 291 0.01 -8.69 -33.47
N TYR A 292 -1.16 -8.38 -32.92
CA TYR A 292 -2.40 -8.29 -33.68
C TYR A 292 -2.92 -6.86 -33.66
N LYS A 293 -3.31 -6.42 -34.85
CA LYS A 293 -3.89 -5.11 -35.13
C LYS A 293 -5.07 -4.89 -34.18
N VAL A 294 -5.01 -3.80 -33.42
CA VAL A 294 -6.10 -3.37 -32.55
C VAL A 294 -7.28 -2.99 -33.43
N ASP A 295 -8.22 -3.92 -33.62
CA ASP A 295 -9.55 -3.55 -34.09
C ASP A 295 -10.27 -2.84 -32.94
N LYS A 296 -10.69 -1.60 -33.18
CA LYS A 296 -11.22 -0.67 -32.16
C LYS A 296 -12.53 -1.12 -31.49
N ASN A 297 -13.07 -2.27 -31.89
CA ASN A 297 -14.40 -2.74 -31.53
C ASN A 297 -14.43 -4.12 -30.85
N ASP A 298 -13.31 -4.78 -30.61
CA ASP A 298 -13.31 -6.09 -29.93
C ASP A 298 -13.09 -5.93 -28.41
N ASP A 299 -13.83 -6.72 -27.62
CA ASP A 299 -13.82 -6.69 -26.16
C ASP A 299 -12.41 -7.01 -25.65
N THR A 300 -11.71 -5.99 -25.16
CA THR A 300 -10.25 -5.99 -24.90
C THR A 300 -9.84 -6.79 -23.67
N ARG A 301 -10.54 -7.88 -23.35
CA ARG A 301 -10.22 -8.72 -22.18
C ARG A 301 -8.99 -9.57 -22.50
N PRO A 302 -7.98 -9.62 -21.62
CA PRO A 302 -6.84 -10.50 -21.81
C PRO A 302 -7.28 -11.98 -21.92
N PRO A 303 -6.49 -12.83 -22.59
CA PRO A 303 -6.81 -14.25 -22.74
C PRO A 303 -7.04 -14.92 -21.37
N LYS A 304 -7.98 -15.86 -21.28
CA LYS A 304 -8.40 -16.48 -20.01
C LYS A 304 -7.32 -17.31 -19.30
N ASN A 305 -6.32 -17.82 -20.04
CA ASN A 305 -5.26 -18.67 -19.52
C ASN A 305 -3.92 -17.92 -19.51
N LEU A 306 -3.80 -16.94 -18.61
CA LEU A 306 -2.58 -16.16 -18.45
C LEU A 306 -1.51 -17.00 -17.78
N LYS A 307 -0.25 -16.89 -18.22
CA LYS A 307 0.87 -17.43 -17.45
C LYS A 307 1.22 -16.38 -16.39
N ILE A 308 1.03 -16.74 -15.14
CA ILE A 308 1.30 -15.90 -13.98
C ILE A 308 2.41 -16.56 -13.17
N GLU A 309 3.50 -15.85 -12.90
CA GLU A 309 4.50 -16.33 -11.94
C GLU A 309 4.16 -15.82 -10.53
N SER A 310 3.78 -16.77 -9.69
CA SER A 310 3.48 -16.63 -8.26
C SER A 310 4.52 -17.33 -7.37
N THR A 311 5.54 -17.97 -7.94
CA THR A 311 6.52 -18.79 -7.20
C THR A 311 7.19 -17.99 -6.08
N GLY A 312 7.15 -18.51 -4.86
CA GLY A 312 7.71 -17.87 -3.67
C GLY A 312 6.80 -16.80 -3.03
N ILE A 313 5.61 -16.56 -3.59
CA ILE A 313 4.61 -15.65 -3.04
C ILE A 313 3.54 -16.46 -2.32
N ASP A 314 3.36 -16.20 -1.02
CA ASP A 314 2.27 -16.78 -0.23
C ASP A 314 0.95 -16.02 -0.52
N LEU A 315 0.20 -16.51 -1.50
CA LEU A 315 -1.07 -15.89 -1.93
C LEU A 315 -2.12 -15.83 -0.80
N SER A 316 -2.00 -16.68 0.21
CA SER A 316 -2.88 -16.66 1.39
C SER A 316 -2.67 -15.44 2.29
N LYS A 317 -1.58 -14.69 2.10
CA LYS A 317 -1.23 -13.50 2.88
C LYS A 317 -1.37 -12.19 2.13
N ILE A 318 -1.73 -12.22 0.85
CA ILE A 318 -1.96 -11.00 0.08
C ILE A 318 -3.44 -10.67 0.09
N MET A 319 -3.81 -9.56 0.71
CA MET A 319 -5.18 -9.08 0.73
C MET A 319 -5.62 -8.62 -0.66
N TYR A 320 -6.85 -8.94 -1.01
CA TYR A 320 -7.53 -8.41 -2.18
C TYR A 320 -8.54 -7.37 -1.71
N LEU A 321 -8.49 -6.18 -2.32
CA LEU A 321 -9.46 -5.11 -2.06
C LEU A 321 -10.54 -5.14 -3.15
N PRO A 322 -11.82 -4.90 -2.80
CA PRO A 322 -12.92 -4.92 -3.76
C PRO A 322 -12.66 -4.00 -4.95
N PHE A 323 -12.92 -4.50 -6.15
CA PHE A 323 -12.78 -3.75 -7.40
C PHE A 323 -11.39 -3.23 -7.73
N THR A 324 -10.32 -3.83 -7.18
CA THR A 324 -8.94 -3.44 -7.50
C THR A 324 -8.15 -4.56 -8.18
N PRO A 325 -8.59 -5.09 -9.34
CA PRO A 325 -7.76 -6.01 -10.10
C PRO A 325 -6.45 -5.31 -10.48
N SER A 326 -5.33 -5.86 -10.04
CA SER A 326 -4.01 -5.26 -10.28
C SER A 326 -2.94 -6.33 -10.35
N ARG A 327 -1.85 -6.01 -11.05
CA ARG A 327 -0.62 -6.81 -10.98
C ARG A 327 0.31 -6.36 -9.86
N HIS A 328 0.04 -5.21 -9.23
CA HIS A 328 0.90 -4.64 -8.20
C HIS A 328 0.59 -5.21 -6.83
N ILE A 329 1.63 -5.37 -6.02
CA ILE A 329 1.56 -5.76 -4.62
C ILE A 329 2.22 -4.63 -3.84
N THR A 330 1.49 -4.06 -2.89
CA THR A 330 2.03 -3.10 -1.94
C THR A 330 2.17 -3.79 -0.59
N SER A 331 3.33 -3.63 0.03
CA SER A 331 3.64 -4.20 1.34
C SER A 331 4.02 -3.10 2.32
N ILE A 332 3.52 -3.19 3.54
CA ILE A 332 3.86 -2.35 4.68
C ILE A 332 4.58 -3.26 5.68
N SER A 333 5.86 -3.01 5.92
CA SER A 333 6.69 -3.78 6.86
C SER A 333 7.08 -2.94 8.06
N SER A 334 6.87 -3.46 9.27
CA SER A 334 7.42 -2.90 10.50
C SER A 334 8.83 -3.43 10.73
N ILE A 335 9.79 -2.51 10.87
CA ILE A 335 11.21 -2.82 11.07
C ILE A 335 11.71 -2.04 12.27
N SER A 336 12.03 -2.75 13.35
CA SER A 336 12.65 -2.16 14.54
C SER A 336 14.08 -1.74 14.24
N GLN A 337 14.57 -0.66 14.86
CA GLN A 337 16.00 -0.31 14.88
C GLN A 337 16.81 -1.15 15.87
N HIS A 338 16.17 -1.88 16.79
CA HIS A 338 16.86 -2.67 17.83
C HIS A 338 16.86 -4.18 17.61
N SER A 339 15.84 -4.75 16.95
CA SER A 339 15.75 -6.21 16.70
C SER A 339 15.96 -6.58 15.24
N GLU A 340 16.50 -7.76 14.98
CA GLU A 340 16.66 -8.27 13.60
C GLU A 340 15.31 -8.58 12.94
N GLY A 341 15.27 -8.47 11.62
CA GLY A 341 14.13 -8.87 10.79
C GLY A 341 12.97 -7.88 10.75
N VAL A 342 11.94 -8.30 10.02
CA VAL A 342 10.62 -7.66 9.96
C VAL A 342 9.79 -8.19 11.13
N THR A 343 9.21 -7.29 11.92
CA THR A 343 8.37 -7.66 13.08
C THR A 343 6.93 -7.95 12.68
N ASP A 344 6.42 -7.23 11.68
CA ASP A 344 5.10 -7.44 11.10
C ASP A 344 5.09 -7.03 9.62
N ASN A 345 4.25 -7.69 8.82
CA ASN A 345 4.08 -7.40 7.40
C ASN A 345 2.62 -7.54 6.98
N LEU A 346 2.11 -6.48 6.35
CA LEU A 346 0.82 -6.47 5.68
C LEU A 346 1.04 -6.26 4.20
N SER A 347 0.50 -7.15 3.38
CA SER A 347 0.58 -7.06 1.91
C SER A 347 -0.80 -7.09 1.28
N TYR A 348 -1.03 -6.22 0.29
CA TYR A 348 -2.28 -6.18 -0.46
C TYR A 348 -2.04 -5.95 -1.96
N MET A 349 -2.97 -6.45 -2.77
CA MET A 349 -2.96 -6.22 -4.22
C MET A 349 -3.46 -4.82 -4.53
N GLY A 350 -2.66 -4.08 -5.29
CA GLY A 350 -2.96 -2.72 -5.70
C GLY A 350 -1.82 -1.76 -5.41
N ASP A 351 -2.01 -0.52 -5.84
CA ASP A 351 -1.05 0.55 -5.63
C ASP A 351 -1.18 1.20 -4.25
N SER A 352 -0.07 1.81 -3.82
CA SER A 352 0.02 2.53 -2.56
C SER A 352 -0.73 3.85 -2.57
N GLY A 353 -0.75 4.57 -3.70
CA GLY A 353 -1.06 6.00 -3.67
C GLY A 353 -0.07 6.76 -2.79
N ALA A 354 -0.51 7.89 -2.23
CA ALA A 354 0.31 8.67 -1.29
C ALA A 354 0.24 8.08 0.13
N LEU A 355 1.25 8.35 0.96
CA LEU A 355 1.31 7.90 2.34
C LEU A 355 1.03 9.06 3.32
N TYR A 356 0.14 8.83 4.27
CA TYR A 356 0.04 9.63 5.49
C TYR A 356 0.00 8.71 6.69
N MET A 357 0.74 9.04 7.75
CA MET A 357 0.77 8.24 8.96
C MET A 357 0.47 9.09 10.18
N SER A 358 -0.52 8.64 10.94
CA SER A 358 -0.79 9.08 12.30
C SER A 358 -0.09 8.15 13.30
N ASN A 359 -0.18 8.45 14.59
CA ASN A 359 0.36 7.54 15.60
C ASN A 359 -0.30 6.16 15.59
N ASP A 360 -1.58 6.08 15.20
CA ASP A 360 -2.36 4.84 15.36
C ASP A 360 -2.76 4.21 14.02
N ASN A 361 -2.54 4.90 12.91
CA ASN A 361 -3.00 4.46 11.60
C ASN A 361 -2.10 4.94 10.46
N VAL A 362 -2.00 4.10 9.44
CA VAL A 362 -1.50 4.44 8.11
C VAL A 362 -2.70 4.68 7.18
N TYR A 363 -2.68 5.80 6.47
CA TYR A 363 -3.68 6.20 5.48
C TYR A 363 -3.04 6.29 4.11
N MET A 364 -3.72 5.70 3.12
CA MET A 364 -3.20 5.56 1.77
C MET A 364 -4.27 6.00 0.77
N PRO A 365 -4.41 7.31 0.53
CA PRO A 365 -5.28 7.83 -0.51
C PRO A 365 -4.75 7.46 -1.89
N SER A 366 -5.61 6.86 -2.71
CA SER A 366 -5.36 6.56 -4.11
C SER A 366 -6.52 7.01 -4.97
N LEU A 367 -6.21 7.53 -6.16
CA LEU A 367 -7.22 7.81 -7.17
C LEU A 367 -7.72 6.50 -7.77
N ARG A 368 -9.04 6.31 -7.76
CA ARG A 368 -9.70 5.24 -8.49
C ARG A 368 -10.29 5.84 -9.76
N TYR A 369 -9.62 5.59 -10.87
CA TYR A 369 -10.13 5.92 -12.19
C TYR A 369 -11.13 4.84 -12.62
N SER A 370 -12.41 5.22 -12.79
CA SER A 370 -13.39 4.35 -13.42
C SER A 370 -13.42 4.66 -14.92
N TYR A 371 -12.57 4.00 -15.71
CA TYR A 371 -12.72 4.06 -17.16
C TYR A 371 -13.81 3.09 -17.61
N SER A 372 -15.05 3.60 -17.67
CA SER A 372 -16.06 3.05 -18.57
C SER A 372 -16.09 3.93 -19.82
N LYS A 373 -16.25 3.36 -21.02
CA LYS A 373 -16.39 4.15 -22.27
C LYS A 373 -17.49 5.21 -22.07
N GLY A 374 -17.10 6.46 -21.85
CA GLY A 374 -18.00 7.62 -21.84
C GLY A 374 -18.33 8.28 -20.50
N ASN A 375 -17.84 7.81 -19.35
CA ASN A 375 -18.00 8.52 -18.07
C ASN A 375 -16.70 8.43 -17.23
N GLU A 376 -16.02 9.57 -17.09
CA GLU A 376 -14.88 9.75 -16.19
C GLU A 376 -15.40 10.15 -14.80
N ASP A 377 -15.57 9.17 -13.92
CA ASP A 377 -15.77 9.44 -12.50
C ASP A 377 -14.44 9.27 -11.77
N GLU A 378 -13.84 10.38 -11.36
CA GLU A 378 -12.70 10.38 -10.44
C GLU A 378 -13.21 10.28 -8.99
N LYS A 379 -12.81 9.22 -8.30
CA LYS A 379 -13.09 9.07 -6.85
C LYS A 379 -11.79 8.82 -6.10
N THR A 380 -11.63 9.48 -4.96
CA THR A 380 -10.55 9.15 -4.02
C THR A 380 -10.99 8.00 -3.14
N GLU A 381 -10.23 6.92 -3.18
CA GLU A 381 -10.31 5.83 -2.21
C GLU A 381 -9.27 6.09 -1.11
N ILE A 382 -9.64 5.90 0.16
CA ILE A 382 -8.70 5.98 1.28
C ILE A 382 -8.64 4.62 1.95
N LYS A 383 -7.49 3.95 1.84
CA LYS A 383 -7.20 2.74 2.60
C LYS A 383 -6.67 3.15 3.96
N LYS A 384 -7.14 2.49 5.02
CA LYS A 384 -6.74 2.75 6.41
C LYS A 384 -6.27 1.44 7.04
N PHE A 385 -5.06 1.44 7.56
CA PHE A 385 -4.47 0.31 8.27
C PHE A 385 -4.16 0.74 9.71
N ALA A 386 -4.63 -0.04 10.68
CA ALA A 386 -4.36 0.22 12.09
C ALA A 386 -2.91 -0.17 12.45
N ILE A 387 -2.33 0.53 13.42
CA ILE A 387 -1.03 0.22 14.00
C ILE A 387 -1.30 -0.30 15.42
N GLU A 388 -1.35 -1.62 15.55
CA GLU A 388 -1.65 -2.31 16.81
C GLU A 388 -0.37 -2.98 17.32
N ASN A 389 0.44 -2.24 18.09
CA ASN A 389 1.63 -2.70 18.84
C ASN A 389 3.02 -2.60 18.18
N GLY A 390 3.15 -1.88 17.05
CA GLY A 390 4.47 -1.57 16.49
C GLY A 390 4.80 -2.33 15.23
#